data_AF-A0A819MZZ5-F1
#
_entry.id   AF-A0A819MZZ5-F1
#
_cell.length_a   1.000
_cell.length_b   1.000
_cell.length_c   1.000
_cell.angle_alpha   90.00
_cell.angle_beta   90.00
_cell.angle_gamma   90.00
#
_symmetry.space_group_name_H-M   'P 1'
#
loop_
_entity.id
_entity.type
_entity.pdbx_description
1 polymer ?
#
loop_
_entity_poly.entity_id
_entity_poly.type
_entity_poly.pdbx_seq_one_letter_code
_entity_poly.pdbx_strand_id
1 'polypeptide(L)' 'MFDTKIKISISVNSNIDSNKELFRPLPPYLYNDDSVYQLERENIFSKNWIYVGRLDKLKNLGDFFYQ' A
#
# COMPACT_ATOMS: atom_id res chain seq x y z
N MET A 1 9.89 8.88 -19.71
CA MET A 1 11.19 8.53 -19.09
C MET A 1 11.13 8.94 -17.63
N PHE A 2 10.64 8.07 -16.75
CA PHE A 2 10.77 8.24 -15.30
C PHE A 2 11.09 6.88 -14.71
N ASP A 3 12.40 6.69 -14.54
CA ASP A 3 13.06 5.53 -13.98
C ASP A 3 13.30 5.84 -12.51
N THR A 4 12.41 5.36 -11.63
CA THR A 4 12.64 5.44 -10.19
C THR A 4 12.40 4.07 -9.60
N LYS A 5 13.45 3.25 -9.65
CA LYS A 5 13.59 2.02 -8.89
C LYS A 5 13.44 2.33 -7.41
N ILE A 6 12.23 2.22 -6.87
CA ILE A 6 12.02 2.14 -5.43
C ILE A 6 12.55 0.76 -5.02
N LYS A 7 13.82 0.71 -4.62
CA LYS A 7 14.39 -0.43 -3.88
C LYS A 7 13.75 -0.42 -2.50
N ILE A 8 12.55 -0.98 -2.38
CA ILE A 8 12.06 -1.49 -1.10
C ILE A 8 12.95 -2.69 -0.82
N SER A 9 13.99 -2.50 -0.01
CA SER A 9 14.80 -3.60 0.53
C SER A 9 14.04 -4.31 1.65
N ILE A 10 12.81 -4.71 1.38
CA ILE A 10 12.33 -5.97 1.92
C ILE A 10 13.06 -6.98 1.05
N SER A 11 13.84 -7.88 1.64
CA SER A 11 14.47 -8.98 0.91
C SER A 11 13.38 -9.96 0.43
N VAL A 12 12.47 -9.50 -0.44
CA VAL A 12 11.65 -10.37 -1.26
C VAL A 12 12.60 -10.79 -2.37
N ASN A 13 13.17 -11.97 -2.18
CA ASN A 13 14.02 -12.62 -3.15
C ASN A 13 13.31 -12.54 -4.51
N SER A 14 13.83 -11.73 -5.43
CA SER A 14 13.21 -11.50 -6.75
C SER A 14 13.39 -12.69 -7.70
N ASN A 15 13.57 -13.89 -7.15
CA ASN A 15 13.33 -15.16 -7.81
C ASN A 15 11.96 -15.64 -7.36
N ILE A 16 10.90 -15.07 -7.94
CA ILE A 16 9.58 -15.68 -7.80
C ILE A 16 9.57 -16.84 -8.79
N ASP A 17 10.03 -17.97 -8.24
CA ASP A 17 10.01 -19.28 -8.82
C ASP A 17 8.63 -19.59 -9.40
N SER A 18 8.66 -20.14 -10.60
CA SER A 18 7.55 -20.62 -11.41
C SER A 18 6.80 -21.82 -10.81
N ASN A 19 6.75 -21.98 -9.48
CA ASN A 19 6.10 -23.12 -8.83
C ASN A 19 5.46 -22.79 -7.47
N LYS A 20 4.12 -22.76 -7.48
CA LYS A 20 3.23 -23.30 -6.42
C LYS A 20 3.37 -22.77 -4.97
N GLU A 21 4.01 -21.63 -4.72
CA GLU A 21 4.09 -21.02 -3.38
C GLU A 21 3.26 -19.72 -3.23
N LEU A 22 2.48 -19.35 -4.25
CA LEU A 22 1.72 -18.09 -4.33
C LEU A 22 0.51 -17.99 -3.37
N PHE A 23 0.22 -19.02 -2.59
CA PHE A 23 -0.99 -19.10 -1.73
C PHE A 23 -0.70 -19.13 -0.24
N ARG A 24 0.51 -18.74 0.20
CA ARG A 24 0.79 -18.60 1.63
C ARG A 24 0.47 -17.18 2.10
N PRO A 25 -0.16 -17.03 3.28
CA PRO A 25 -0.35 -15.71 3.87
C PRO A 25 1.00 -15.04 4.09
N LEU A 26 1.01 -13.71 4.06
CA LEU A 26 2.21 -12.96 4.39
C LEU A 26 2.66 -13.29 5.83
N PRO A 27 3.97 -13.25 6.11
CA PRO A 27 4.49 -13.40 7.46
C PRO A 27 3.79 -12.50 8.49
N PRO A 28 3.48 -12.99 9.71
CA PRO A 28 2.72 -12.24 10.71
C PRO A 28 3.30 -10.89 11.10
N TYR A 29 4.63 -10.72 11.05
CA TYR A 29 5.28 -9.46 11.41
C TYR A 29 4.87 -8.31 10.48
N LEU A 30 4.53 -8.60 9.20
CA LEU A 30 4.10 -7.57 8.25
C LEU A 30 2.78 -6.91 8.66
N TYR A 31 1.98 -7.56 9.50
CA TYR A 31 0.70 -7.04 9.98
C TYR A 31 0.78 -6.42 11.38
N ASN A 32 1.86 -6.69 12.13
CA ASN A 32 1.94 -6.35 13.56
C ASN A 32 3.10 -5.40 13.91
N ASP A 33 4.08 -5.22 13.01
CA ASP A 33 5.23 -4.37 13.25
C ASP A 33 4.94 -2.93 12.82
N ASP A 34 5.00 -2.00 13.77
CA ASP A 34 4.80 -0.58 13.52
C ASP A 34 5.78 -0.01 12.49
N SER A 35 7.02 -0.53 12.45
CA SER A 35 8.03 -0.06 11.48
C SER A 35 7.64 -0.39 10.04
N VAL A 36 7.01 -1.55 9.82
CA VAL A 36 6.46 -1.94 8.52
C VAL A 36 5.31 -1.01 8.14
N TYR A 37 4.41 -0.71 9.09
CA TYR A 37 3.32 0.23 8.85
C TYR A 37 3.83 1.65 8.47
N GLN A 38 4.84 2.17 9.17
CA GLN A 38 5.43 3.48 8.80
C GLN A 38 5.97 3.47 7.37
N LEU A 39 6.67 2.39 7.00
CA LEU A 39 7.23 2.23 5.67
C LEU A 39 6.15 2.17 4.58
N GLU A 40 5.07 1.43 4.82
CA GLU A 40 3.92 1.34 3.91
C GLU A 40 3.22 2.69 3.78
N ARG A 41 3.03 3.42 4.89
CA ARG A 41 2.44 4.76 4.88
C ARG A 41 3.25 5.73 4.02
N GLU A 42 4.57 5.69 4.13
CA GLU A 42 5.47 6.60 3.42
C GLU A 42 5.68 6.25 1.94
N ASN A 43 5.56 4.99 1.56
CA ASN A 43 5.91 4.54 0.21
C ASN A 43 4.73 4.08 -0.64
N ILE A 44 3.63 3.66 0.00
CA ILE A 44 2.44 3.18 -0.69
C ILE A 44 1.33 4.22 -0.50
N PHE A 45 0.87 4.44 0.73
CA PHE A 45 -0.34 5.24 0.95
C PHE A 45 -0.13 6.73 0.61
N SER A 46 1.02 7.31 0.91
CA SER A 46 1.30 8.73 0.59
C SER A 46 1.57 9.00 -0.90
N LYS A 47 1.89 7.96 -1.69
CA LYS A 47 2.31 8.08 -3.09
C LYS A 47 1.27 7.59 -4.09
N ASN A 48 0.18 7.00 -3.62
CA ASN A 48 -0.87 6.43 -4.47
C ASN A 48 -2.21 7.12 -4.25
N TRP A 49 -3.07 7.02 -5.25
CA TRP A 49 -4.44 7.50 -5.16
C TRP A 49 -5.23 6.66 -4.17
N ILE A 50 -5.72 7.29 -3.10
CA ILE A 50 -6.60 6.68 -2.11
C ILE A 50 -8.03 7.06 -2.42
N TYR A 51 -8.90 6.06 -2.49
CA TYR A 51 -10.33 6.28 -2.62
C TYR A 51 -10.91 6.68 -1.25
N VAL A 52 -11.44 7.92 -1.16
CA VAL A 52 -11.94 8.50 0.10
C VAL A 52 -13.46 8.40 0.24
N GLY A 53 -14.22 8.34 -0.87
CA GLY A 53 -15.68 8.25 -0.77
C GLY A 53 -16.41 8.40 -2.11
N ARG A 54 -17.71 8.12 -2.09
CA ARG A 54 -18.59 8.28 -3.25
C ARG A 54 -18.99 9.75 -3.40
N LEU A 55 -18.98 10.23 -4.65
CA LEU A 55 -19.39 11.60 -4.98
C LEU A 55 -20.84 11.91 -4.54
N ASP A 56 -21.71 10.90 -4.49
CA ASP A 56 -23.09 11.05 -4.01
C ASP A 56 -23.23 11.55 -2.56
N LYS A 57 -22.14 11.54 -1.78
CA LYS A 57 -22.10 12.05 -0.41
C LYS A 57 -21.69 13.52 -0.30
N LEU A 58 -21.25 14.15 -1.39
CA LEU A 58 -20.85 15.56 -1.46
C LEU A 58 -21.83 16.34 -2.36
N LYS A 59 -23.12 16.31 -2.04
CA LYS A 59 -24.15 16.91 -2.91
C LYS A 59 -24.41 18.36 -2.58
N ASN A 60 -24.23 18.75 -1.33
CA ASN A 60 -24.54 20.09 -0.85
C ASN A 60 -23.26 20.89 -0.60
N LEU A 61 -23.40 22.20 -0.69
CA LEU A 61 -22.36 23.15 -0.31
C LEU A 61 -22.11 23.02 1.20
N GLY A 62 -20.86 22.73 1.57
CA GLY A 62 -20.46 22.49 2.95
C GLY A 62 -20.35 21.01 3.33
N ASP A 63 -20.71 20.08 2.43
CA ASP A 63 -20.39 18.67 2.63
C ASP A 63 -18.88 18.45 2.44
N PHE A 64 -18.23 17.77 3.38
CA PHE A 64 -16.81 17.39 3.28
C PHE A 64 -16.56 16.01 3.88
N PHE A 65 -15.52 15.34 3.41
CA PHE A 65 -15.01 14.14 4.03
C PHE A 65 -13.97 14.51 5.09
N TYR A 66 -13.99 13.81 6.22
CA TYR A 66 -12.98 13.90 7.27
C TYR A 66 -12.27 12.55 7.40
N GLN A 67 -10.95 12.57 7.60
CA GLN A 67 -10.08 11.40 7.70
C GLN A 67 -9.16 11.54 8.92
#